data_AF-A0A2T4RZQ0-F1
#
_entry.id   AF-A0A2T4RZQ0-F1
#
_cell.length_a   1.000
_cell.length_b   1.000
_cell.length_c   1.000
_cell.angle_alpha   90.00
_cell.angle_beta   90.00
_cell.angle_gamma   90.00
#
_symmetry.space_group_name_H-M   'P 1'
#
loop_
_entity.id
_entity.type
_entity.pdbx_description
1 polymer ?
#
loop_
_entity_poly.entity_id
_entity_poly.type
_entity_poly.pdbx_seq_one_letter_code
_entity_poly.pdbx_strand_id
1 'polypeptide(L)'
;AASIGITAAEATLVFGTITVNRLGVPATILLGGVKMMLPNMVKYPVMLVPITVTAAISGFVASFIGIGGTKESAGFGIIGMVGPSNAFRFMHVDEVWLRLVLIITAFFVVPFTVAYIAHFIFIKIFKLYDKEIFRFLG
;
A
#
# COMPACT_ATOMS: atom_id res chain seq x y z
N ALA A 1 -5.82 -11.09 -0.89
CA ALA A 1 -4.39 -11.02 -0.48
C ALA A 1 -3.48 -10.26 -1.46
N ALA A 2 -3.33 -10.64 -2.73
CA ALA A 2 -2.36 -10.00 -3.64
C ALA A 2 -2.58 -8.48 -3.86
N SER A 3 -3.83 -8.03 -4.07
CA SER A 3 -4.15 -6.60 -4.21
C SER A 3 -3.75 -5.80 -2.96
N ILE A 4 -3.90 -6.38 -1.76
CA ILE A 4 -3.50 -5.73 -0.50
C ILE A 4 -1.99 -5.48 -0.46
N GLY A 5 -1.20 -6.38 -1.04
CA GLY A 5 0.25 -6.19 -1.16
C GLY A 5 0.61 -4.99 -2.05
N ILE A 6 -0.09 -4.81 -3.18
CA ILE A 6 0.09 -3.63 -4.04
C ILE A 6 -0.35 -2.36 -3.31
N THR A 7 -1.50 -2.39 -2.63
CA THR A 7 -1.97 -1.27 -1.81
C THR A 7 -0.99 -0.90 -0.69
N ALA A 8 -0.35 -1.87 -0.07
CA ALA A 8 0.70 -1.63 0.92
C ALA A 8 1.94 -0.95 0.30
N ALA A 9 2.32 -1.35 -0.91
CA ALA A 9 3.40 -0.70 -1.65
C ALA A 9 3.03 0.75 -2.02
N GLU A 10 1.81 0.98 -2.50
CA GLU A 10 1.26 2.31 -2.78
C GLU A 10 1.31 3.20 -1.54
N ALA A 11 0.72 2.74 -0.43
CA ALA A 11 0.70 3.47 0.82
C ALA A 11 2.12 3.83 1.32
N THR A 12 3.04 2.85 1.30
CA THR A 12 4.43 3.05 1.72
C THR A 12 5.12 4.12 0.87
N LEU A 13 4.95 4.05 -0.46
CA LEU A 13 5.58 4.98 -1.38
C LEU A 13 4.93 6.37 -1.31
N VAL A 14 3.62 6.47 -1.07
CA VAL A 14 2.95 7.75 -0.82
C VAL A 14 3.57 8.45 0.40
N PHE A 15 3.66 7.78 1.55
CA PHE A 15 4.25 8.38 2.75
C PHE A 15 5.74 8.68 2.61
N GLY A 16 6.48 7.80 1.93
CA GLY A 16 7.89 8.05 1.69
C GLY A 16 8.14 9.24 0.77
N THR A 17 7.29 9.44 -0.24
CA THR A 17 7.49 10.49 -1.26
C THR A 17 6.89 11.84 -0.87
N ILE A 18 5.85 11.89 -0.04
CA ILE A 18 5.09 13.12 0.27
C ILE A 18 5.92 14.22 0.92
N THR A 19 6.99 13.87 1.65
CA THR A 19 7.81 14.84 2.39
C THR A 19 9.04 15.32 1.62
N VAL A 20 9.39 14.67 0.51
CA VAL A 20 10.64 14.94 -0.25
C VAL A 20 10.41 15.27 -1.73
N ASN A 21 9.16 15.25 -2.19
CA ASN A 21 8.77 15.55 -3.57
C ASN A 21 7.59 16.54 -3.64
N ARG A 22 7.38 17.12 -4.82
CA ARG A 22 6.13 17.84 -5.15
C ARG A 22 4.92 16.91 -5.05
N LEU A 23 3.77 17.45 -4.64
CA LEU A 23 2.52 16.69 -4.43
C LEU A 23 2.06 15.86 -5.64
N GLY A 24 2.47 16.22 -6.86
CA GLY A 24 2.18 15.42 -8.05
C GLY A 24 2.73 13.99 -7.97
N VAL A 25 3.90 13.78 -7.36
CA VAL A 25 4.52 12.44 -7.24
C VAL A 25 3.68 11.50 -6.36
N PRO A 26 3.40 11.81 -5.07
CA PRO A 26 2.57 10.94 -4.22
C PRO A 26 1.14 10.80 -4.77
N ALA A 27 0.56 11.85 -5.38
CA ALA A 27 -0.76 11.76 -5.98
C ALA A 27 -0.78 10.76 -7.15
N THR A 28 0.20 10.81 -8.05
CA THR A 28 0.29 9.86 -9.16
C THR A 28 0.57 8.44 -8.65
N ILE A 29 1.37 8.25 -7.59
CA ILE A 29 1.58 6.93 -6.97
C ILE A 29 0.27 6.37 -6.43
N LEU A 30 -0.52 7.18 -5.72
CA LEU A 30 -1.84 6.78 -5.19
C LEU A 30 -2.81 6.36 -6.30
N LEU A 31 -2.66 6.92 -7.51
CA LEU A 31 -3.45 6.60 -8.69
C LEU A 31 -2.86 5.46 -9.53
N GLY A 32 -1.84 4.76 -9.05
CA GLY A 32 -1.23 3.60 -9.73
C GLY A 32 0.10 3.87 -10.43
N GLY A 33 0.68 5.04 -10.25
CA GLY A 33 2.01 5.42 -10.72
C GLY A 33 3.17 4.79 -9.95
N VAL A 34 2.94 3.71 -9.23
CA VAL A 34 3.92 3.01 -8.38
C VAL A 34 5.20 2.68 -9.15
N LYS A 35 5.05 2.34 -10.45
CA LYS A 35 6.17 2.03 -11.36
C LYS A 35 7.19 3.16 -11.53
N MET A 36 6.80 4.41 -11.28
CA MET A 36 7.71 5.55 -11.35
C MET A 36 8.84 5.45 -10.31
N MET A 37 8.61 4.75 -9.19
CA MET A 37 9.59 4.56 -8.14
C MET A 37 10.50 3.34 -8.37
N LEU A 38 10.34 2.58 -9.46
CA LEU A 38 11.21 1.43 -9.75
C LEU A 38 12.70 1.79 -9.83
N PRO A 39 13.13 2.90 -10.48
CA PRO A 39 14.53 3.30 -10.47
C PRO A 39 15.06 3.54 -9.06
N ASN A 40 14.26 4.15 -8.18
CA ASN A 40 14.60 4.36 -6.78
C ASN A 40 14.76 3.03 -6.03
N MET A 41 13.84 2.08 -6.25
CA MET A 41 13.89 0.77 -5.59
C MET A 41 15.07 -0.07 -6.04
N VAL A 42 15.46 0.01 -7.32
CA VAL A 42 16.67 -0.67 -7.83
C VAL A 42 17.94 -0.03 -7.27
N LYS A 43 17.99 1.31 -7.19
CA LYS A 43 19.12 2.04 -6.61
C LYS A 43 19.24 1.85 -5.10
N TYR A 44 18.10 1.77 -4.40
CA TYR A 44 17.99 1.64 -2.96
C TYR A 44 17.06 0.47 -2.59
N PRO A 45 17.54 -0.79 -2.66
CA PRO A 45 16.72 -1.96 -2.36
C PRO A 45 16.15 -1.97 -0.94
N VAL A 46 16.76 -1.22 -0.01
CA VAL A 46 16.26 -1.04 1.36
C VAL A 46 14.84 -0.47 1.42
N MET A 47 14.36 0.21 0.36
CA MET A 47 12.96 0.65 0.23
C MET A 47 11.97 -0.53 0.29
N LEU A 48 12.40 -1.75 -0.05
CA LEU A 48 11.57 -2.94 0.03
C LEU A 48 11.25 -3.36 1.47
N VAL A 49 12.04 -2.94 2.46
CA VAL A 49 11.81 -3.28 3.87
C VAL A 49 10.48 -2.71 4.38
N PRO A 50 10.23 -1.38 4.33
CA PRO A 50 8.94 -0.83 4.73
C PRO A 50 7.77 -1.37 3.88
N ILE A 51 7.99 -1.61 2.59
CA ILE A 51 6.95 -2.15 1.70
C ILE A 51 6.57 -3.57 2.14
N THR A 52 7.55 -4.44 2.37
CA THR A 52 7.32 -5.83 2.74
C THR A 52 6.67 -5.96 4.11
N VAL A 53 7.12 -5.16 5.08
CA VAL A 53 6.53 -5.16 6.43
C VAL A 53 5.08 -4.69 6.40
N THR A 54 4.81 -3.62 5.65
CA THR A 54 3.44 -3.12 5.47
C THR A 54 2.57 -4.15 4.77
N ALA A 55 3.08 -4.81 3.72
CA ALA A 55 2.36 -5.83 2.97
C ALA A 55 2.08 -7.08 3.82
N ALA A 56 3.05 -7.52 4.63
CA ALA A 56 2.90 -8.67 5.52
C ALA A 56 1.81 -8.44 6.57
N ILE A 57 1.84 -7.31 7.27
CA ILE A 57 0.85 -6.97 8.31
C ILE A 57 -0.53 -6.75 7.66
N SER A 58 -0.60 -5.97 6.58
CA SER A 58 -1.87 -5.68 5.90
C SER A 58 -2.48 -6.95 5.31
N GLY A 59 -1.67 -7.81 4.70
CA GLY A 59 -2.09 -9.10 4.16
C GLY A 59 -2.58 -10.05 5.25
N PHE A 60 -1.91 -10.07 6.41
CA PHE A 60 -2.35 -10.82 7.59
C PHE A 60 -3.71 -10.33 8.07
N VAL A 61 -3.89 -9.02 8.32
CA VAL A 61 -5.19 -8.49 8.75
C VAL A 61 -6.30 -8.76 7.72
N ALA A 62 -5.99 -8.58 6.44
CA ALA A 62 -6.94 -8.84 5.36
C ALA A 62 -7.35 -10.33 5.26
N SER A 63 -6.49 -11.27 5.67
CA SER A 63 -6.86 -12.70 5.70
C SER A 63 -7.87 -13.01 6.81
N PHE A 64 -7.77 -12.37 7.98
CA PHE A 64 -8.79 -12.47 9.05
C PHE A 64 -10.13 -11.86 8.63
N ILE A 65 -10.10 -10.78 7.86
CA ILE A 65 -11.31 -10.16 7.30
C ILE A 65 -11.95 -11.03 6.19
N GLY A 66 -11.23 -12.04 5.68
CA GLY A 66 -11.71 -12.90 4.61
C GLY A 66 -11.62 -12.26 3.22
N ILE A 67 -10.73 -11.28 3.01
CA ILE A 67 -10.52 -10.66 1.69
C ILE A 67 -9.76 -11.63 0.77
N GLY A 68 -10.54 -12.38 0.00
CA GLY A 68 -10.06 -13.21 -1.11
C GLY A 68 -9.43 -12.38 -2.23
N GLY A 69 -8.42 -12.94 -2.89
CA GLY A 69 -7.83 -12.34 -4.09
C GLY A 69 -8.25 -13.13 -5.33
N THR A 70 -8.68 -12.45 -6.38
CA THR A 70 -8.82 -13.06 -7.71
C THR A 70 -7.56 -12.81 -8.53
N LYS A 71 -7.30 -13.67 -9.51
CA LYS A 71 -6.20 -13.44 -10.48
C LYS A 71 -6.35 -12.09 -11.20
N GLU A 72 -7.59 -11.66 -11.46
CA GLU A 72 -7.92 -10.42 -12.15
C GLU A 72 -7.57 -9.14 -11.36
N SER A 73 -7.65 -9.16 -10.03
CA SER A 73 -7.44 -7.97 -9.18
C SER A 73 -6.05 -7.90 -8.55
N ALA A 74 -5.25 -8.97 -8.64
CA ALA A 74 -4.01 -9.15 -7.88
C ALA A 74 -2.95 -8.05 -8.09
N GLY A 75 -2.94 -7.41 -9.26
CA GLY A 75 -1.95 -6.39 -9.62
C GLY A 75 -2.37 -4.93 -9.42
N PHE A 76 -3.62 -4.68 -9.01
CA PHE A 76 -4.19 -3.33 -9.07
C PHE A 76 -4.27 -2.60 -7.74
N GLY A 77 -4.13 -3.25 -6.59
CA GLY A 77 -4.27 -2.55 -5.30
C GLY A 77 -5.56 -1.73 -5.20
N ILE A 78 -5.44 -0.43 -4.94
CA ILE A 78 -6.57 0.52 -4.94
C ILE A 78 -6.76 1.26 -6.28
N ILE A 79 -5.91 1.00 -7.27
CA ILE A 79 -5.95 1.62 -8.60
C ILE A 79 -7.32 1.39 -9.23
N GLY A 80 -7.99 2.49 -9.61
CA GLY A 80 -9.30 2.46 -10.24
C GLY A 80 -10.37 1.74 -9.42
N MET A 81 -10.18 1.58 -8.10
CA MET A 81 -11.05 0.79 -7.22
C MET A 81 -11.18 -0.68 -7.61
N VAL A 82 -10.27 -1.24 -8.41
CA VAL A 82 -10.36 -2.62 -8.91
C VAL A 82 -10.26 -3.63 -7.77
N GLY A 83 -9.29 -3.49 -6.87
CA GLY A 83 -9.15 -4.35 -5.69
C GLY A 83 -10.36 -4.27 -4.75
N PRO A 84 -10.75 -3.07 -4.27
CA PRO A 84 -11.92 -2.89 -3.42
C PRO A 84 -13.22 -3.42 -4.03
N SER A 85 -13.51 -3.12 -5.30
CA SER A 85 -14.75 -3.54 -5.97
C SER A 85 -14.81 -5.05 -6.15
N ASN A 86 -13.68 -5.66 -6.49
CA ASN A 86 -13.59 -7.10 -6.61
C ASN A 86 -13.73 -7.78 -5.24
N ALA A 87 -13.10 -7.25 -4.20
CA ALA A 87 -13.28 -7.73 -2.82
C ALA A 87 -14.74 -7.60 -2.37
N PHE A 88 -15.41 -6.49 -2.69
CA PHE A 88 -16.83 -6.30 -2.41
C PHE A 88 -17.69 -7.38 -3.06
N ARG A 89 -17.41 -7.75 -4.32
CA ARG A 89 -18.20 -8.77 -5.03
C ARG A 89 -18.12 -10.15 -4.36
N PHE A 90 -16.93 -10.55 -3.90
CA PHE A 90 -16.66 -11.91 -3.41
C PHE A 90 -16.73 -12.07 -1.88
N MET A 91 -17.05 -11.00 -1.14
CA MET A 91 -17.15 -11.05 0.32
C MET A 91 -18.48 -11.70 0.76
N HIS A 92 -18.41 -12.80 1.50
CA HIS A 92 -19.59 -13.50 2.04
C HIS A 92 -20.06 -12.86 3.35
N VAL A 93 -20.54 -11.63 3.26
CA VAL A 93 -21.15 -10.87 4.37
C VAL A 93 -22.45 -10.29 3.85
N ASP A 94 -23.57 -10.64 4.50
CA ASP A 94 -24.92 -10.29 4.03
C ASP A 94 -25.20 -8.78 4.15
N GLU A 95 -24.66 -8.17 5.22
CA GLU A 95 -24.85 -6.75 5.50
C GLU A 95 -23.94 -5.87 4.62
N VAL A 96 -24.55 -5.11 3.71
CA VAL A 96 -23.83 -4.20 2.79
C VAL A 96 -22.97 -3.18 3.54
N TRP A 97 -23.49 -2.60 4.62
CA TRP A 97 -22.74 -1.64 5.44
C TRP A 97 -21.48 -2.26 6.05
N LEU A 98 -21.59 -3.49 6.55
CA LEU A 98 -20.45 -4.21 7.12
C LEU A 98 -19.40 -4.53 6.03
N ARG A 99 -19.83 -4.94 4.83
CA ARG A 99 -18.92 -5.13 3.68
C ARG A 99 -18.12 -3.86 3.38
N LEU A 100 -18.79 -2.71 3.32
CA LEU A 100 -18.12 -1.43 3.05
C LEU A 100 -17.09 -1.09 4.12
N VAL A 101 -17.46 -1.23 5.40
CA VAL A 101 -16.55 -0.98 6.53
C VAL A 101 -15.32 -1.89 6.46
N LEU A 102 -15.52 -3.18 6.19
CA LEU A 102 -14.42 -4.15 6.09
C LEU A 102 -13.47 -3.85 4.92
N ILE A 103 -14.00 -3.41 3.77
CA ILE A 103 -13.19 -3.04 2.61
C ILE A 103 -12.42 -1.76 2.85
N ILE A 104 -13.07 -0.73 3.40
CA ILE A 104 -12.40 0.52 3.76
C ILE A 104 -11.27 0.23 4.76
N THR A 105 -11.54 -0.65 5.73
CA THR A 105 -10.55 -1.06 6.72
C THR A 105 -9.37 -1.78 6.06
N ALA A 106 -9.64 -2.78 5.22
CA ALA A 106 -8.61 -3.62 4.62
C ALA A 106 -7.76 -2.91 3.55
N PHE A 107 -8.34 -2.03 2.74
CA PHE A 107 -7.66 -1.36 1.63
C PHE A 107 -7.17 0.05 1.95
N PHE A 108 -7.73 0.74 2.94
CA PHE A 108 -7.35 2.12 3.22
C PHE A 108 -6.81 2.27 4.64
N VAL A 109 -7.59 1.90 5.66
CA VAL A 109 -7.19 2.17 7.05
C VAL A 109 -5.92 1.39 7.42
N VAL A 110 -5.92 0.07 7.24
CA VAL A 110 -4.81 -0.78 7.67
C VAL A 110 -3.53 -0.51 6.87
N PRO A 111 -3.53 -0.54 5.52
CA PRO A 111 -2.30 -0.35 4.76
C PRO A 111 -1.67 1.02 4.99
N PHE A 112 -2.46 2.09 5.07
CA PHE A 112 -1.93 3.44 5.28
C PHE A 112 -1.47 3.66 6.71
N THR A 113 -2.20 3.16 7.71
CA THR A 113 -1.77 3.27 9.11
C THR A 113 -0.47 2.51 9.35
N VAL A 114 -0.38 1.28 8.84
CA VAL A 114 0.83 0.46 8.97
C VAL A 114 1.99 1.08 8.19
N ALA A 115 1.77 1.55 6.96
CA ALA A 115 2.81 2.22 6.17
C ALA A 115 3.38 3.43 6.89
N TYR A 116 2.51 4.28 7.46
CA TYR A 116 2.93 5.45 8.23
C TYR A 116 3.78 5.06 9.44
N ILE A 117 3.31 4.10 10.24
CA ILE A 117 4.03 3.62 11.43
C ILE A 117 5.37 2.98 11.05
N ALA A 118 5.38 2.08 10.06
CA ALA A 118 6.58 1.41 9.59
C ALA A 118 7.62 2.41 9.06
N HIS A 119 7.17 3.37 8.24
CA HIS A 119 8.05 4.41 7.70
C HIS A 119 8.65 5.27 8.82
N PHE A 120 7.85 5.65 9.81
CA PHE A 120 8.33 6.40 10.98
C PHE A 120 9.37 5.61 11.78
N ILE A 121 9.06 4.36 12.12
CA ILE A 121 9.92 3.48 12.91
C ILE A 121 11.26 3.23 12.21
N PHE A 122 11.26 2.95 10.89
CA PHE A 122 12.48 2.64 10.17
C PHE A 122 13.40 3.83 9.94
N ILE A 123 12.85 5.05 9.83
CA ILE A 123 13.67 6.27 9.76
C ILE A 123 14.14 6.70 11.15
N LYS A 124 13.24 6.79 12.15
CA LYS A 124 13.54 7.45 13.42
C LYS A 124 14.17 6.53 14.46
N ILE A 125 13.72 5.28 14.53
CA ILE A 125 14.15 4.33 15.57
C ILE A 125 15.31 3.50 15.06
N PHE A 126 15.11 2.79 13.95
CA PHE A 126 16.14 1.90 13.40
C PHE A 126 17.17 2.59 12.51
N LYS A 127 16.90 3.81 12.04
CA LYS A 127 17.78 4.59 11.14
C LYS A 127 18.28 3.77 9.93
N LEU A 128 17.40 2.92 9.39
CA LEU A 128 17.74 2.01 8.30
C LEU A 128 18.04 2.74 6.99
N TYR A 129 17.43 3.91 6.80
CA TYR A 129 17.59 4.72 5.62
C TYR A 129 17.22 6.18 5.87
N ASP A 130 17.66 7.06 4.96
CA ASP A 130 17.24 8.46 4.92
C ASP A 130 16.03 8.64 3.99
N LYS A 131 15.14 9.60 4.32
CA LYS A 131 13.97 9.95 3.49
C LYS A 131 14.33 10.32 2.05
N GLU A 132 15.56 10.80 1.81
CA GLU A 132 16.05 11.19 0.49
C GLU A 132 16.06 10.04 -0.53
N ILE A 133 16.05 8.77 -0.10
CA ILE A 133 15.93 7.63 -1.03
C ILE A 133 14.58 7.61 -1.78
N PHE A 134 13.56 8.27 -1.23
CA PHE A 134 12.25 8.43 -1.85
C PHE A 134 12.16 9.68 -2.74
N ARG A 135 13.24 10.45 -2.92
CA ARG A 135 13.25 11.53 -3.90
C ARG A 135 13.20 10.94 -5.30
N PHE A 136 12.15 11.28 -6.04
CA PHE A 136 11.91 10.77 -7.37
C PHE A 136 13.07 11.13 -8.31
N LEU A 137 13.56 10.14 -9.07
CA LEU A 137 14.78 10.26 -9.88
C LEU A 137 14.53 10.73 -11.33
N GLY A 138 13.29 11.06 -11.75
CA GLY A 138 12.99 11.51 -13.11
C GLY A 138 11.70 12.31 -13.28
#